data_AF-A0A0F9N830-F1
#
_entry.id   AF-A0A0F9N830-F1
#
_cell.length_a   1.000
_cell.length_b   1.000
_cell.length_c   1.000
_cell.angle_alpha   90.00
_cell.angle_beta   90.00
_cell.angle_gamma   90.00
#
_symmetry.space_group_name_H-M   'P 1'
#
loop_
_entity.id
_entity.type
_entity.pdbx_description
1 polymer ?
#
loop_
_entity_poly.entity_id
_entity_poly.type
_entity_poly.pdbx_seq_one_letter_code
_entity_poly.pdbx_strand_id
1 'polypeptide(L)' 'MTKVRARKSLAQFTRYMEVRLRENDYKKGWRDMSREELLTRLLEEIIELATARTDEDRTKECCDVANFAMMIFDNIINDW' A
#
# COMPACT_ATOMS: atom_id res chain seq x y z
N MET A 1 -6.26 10.93 -24.60
CA MET A 1 -5.77 9.86 -23.70
C MET A 1 -6.40 8.55 -24.10
N THR A 2 -5.59 7.53 -24.41
CA THR A 2 -6.09 6.19 -24.74
C THR A 2 -6.72 5.59 -23.50
N LYS A 3 -7.94 5.06 -23.61
CA LYS A 3 -8.64 4.42 -22.48
C LYS A 3 -7.93 3.11 -22.13
N VAL A 4 -7.03 3.14 -21.15
CA VAL A 4 -6.30 1.96 -20.69
C VAL A 4 -7.21 1.15 -19.77
N ARG A 5 -7.46 -0.12 -20.11
CA ARG A 5 -8.13 -1.06 -19.23
C ARG A 5 -7.08 -1.81 -18.42
N ALA A 6 -7.20 -1.75 -17.08
CA ALA A 6 -6.32 -2.50 -16.19
C ALA A 6 -6.39 -4.01 -16.50
N ARG A 7 -5.25 -4.70 -16.39
CA ARG A 7 -5.19 -6.17 -16.41
C ARG A 7 -6.01 -6.72 -15.25
N LYS A 8 -6.58 -7.92 -15.41
CA LYS A 8 -7.38 -8.57 -14.35
C LYS A 8 -6.61 -8.67 -13.02
N SER A 9 -5.32 -9.03 -13.08
CA SER A 9 -4.46 -9.13 -11.90
C SER A 9 -4.32 -7.79 -11.17
N LEU A 10 -4.05 -6.70 -11.91
CA LEU A 10 -3.96 -5.37 -11.32
C LEU A 10 -5.29 -4.95 -10.68
N ALA A 11 -6.41 -5.16 -11.38
CA ALA A 11 -7.73 -4.81 -10.85
C ALA A 11 -8.11 -5.62 -9.59
N GLN A 12 -7.69 -6.88 -9.51
CA GLN A 12 -7.89 -7.70 -8.32
C GLN A 12 -7.00 -7.21 -7.18
N PHE A 13 -5.72 -6.97 -7.45
CA PHE A 13 -4.76 -6.49 -6.46
C PHE A 13 -5.19 -5.15 -5.86
N THR A 14 -5.61 -4.18 -6.67
CA THR A 14 -6.09 -2.88 -6.18
C THR A 14 -7.35 -2.99 -5.31
N ARG A 15 -8.18 -4.03 -5.48
CA ARG A 15 -9.33 -4.27 -4.59
C ARG A 15 -8.88 -4.76 -3.22
N TYR A 16 -7.88 -5.64 -3.17
CA TYR A 16 -7.31 -6.09 -1.89
C TYR A 16 -6.57 -4.96 -1.18
N MET A 17 -5.82 -4.13 -1.92
CA MET A 17 -5.23 -2.89 -1.40
C MET A 17 -6.28 -2.01 -0.71
N GLU A 18 -7.41 -1.75 -1.35
CA GLU A 18 -8.50 -0.96 -0.78
C GLU A 18 -9.11 -1.58 0.49
N VAL A 19 -9.28 -2.91 0.54
CA VAL A 19 -9.75 -3.60 1.75
C VAL A 19 -8.78 -3.36 2.91
N ARG A 20 -7.47 -3.46 2.66
CA ARG A 20 -6.43 -3.21 3.67
C ARG A 20 -6.40 -1.76 4.16
N LEU A 21 -6.60 -0.80 3.26
CA LEU A 21 -6.70 0.62 3.63
C LEU A 21 -7.88 0.84 4.59
N ARG A 22 -9.06 0.30 4.26
CA ARG A 22 -10.26 0.42 5.09
C ARG A 22 -10.11 -0.22 6.47
N GLU A 23 -9.45 -1.36 6.55
CA GLU A 23 -9.12 -1.99 7.83
C GLU A 23 -8.27 -1.09 8.72
N ASN A 24 -7.50 -0.17 8.12
CA ASN A 24 -6.63 0.79 8.81
C ASN A 24 -7.21 2.21 8.90
N ASP A 25 -8.45 2.47 8.50
CA ASP A 25 -9.05 3.83 8.51
C ASP A 25 -9.05 4.47 9.92
N TYR A 26 -9.00 3.65 10.97
CA TYR A 26 -8.87 4.13 12.35
C TYR A 26 -7.53 4.84 12.65
N LYS A 27 -6.50 4.69 11.79
CA LYS A 27 -5.16 5.28 11.95
C LYS A 27 -5.04 6.73 11.46
N LYS A 28 -6.16 7.43 11.19
CA LYS A 28 -6.23 8.83 10.72
C LYS A 28 -5.61 9.11 9.33
N GLY A 29 -5.16 8.08 8.61
CA GLY A 29 -4.58 8.20 7.26
C GLY A 29 -3.08 8.54 7.27
N TRP A 30 -2.56 8.97 6.11
CA TRP A 30 -1.12 9.19 5.88
C TRP A 30 -0.75 10.62 5.49
N ARG A 31 -1.71 11.55 5.48
CA ARG A 31 -1.48 12.93 5.03
C ARG A 31 -0.53 13.71 5.93
N ASP A 32 -0.56 13.45 7.23
CA ASP A 32 0.27 14.13 8.22
C ASP A 32 1.61 13.41 8.47
N MET A 33 1.91 12.34 7.71
CA MET A 33 3.17 11.61 7.82
C MET A 33 4.23 12.20 6.89
N SER A 34 5.43 12.37 7.41
CA SER A 34 6.61 12.73 6.63
C SER A 34 7.02 11.63 5.64
N ARG A 35 7.81 12.01 4.63
CA ARG A 35 8.34 11.07 3.62
C ARG A 35 9.23 10.01 4.27
N GLU A 36 9.99 10.41 5.27
CA GLU A 36 10.87 9.54 6.05
C GLU A 36 10.07 8.54 6.90
N GLU A 37 8.98 8.97 7.53
CA GLU A 37 8.08 8.07 8.24
C GLU A 37 7.43 7.06 7.29
N LEU A 38 6.90 7.50 6.15
CA LEU A 38 6.31 6.60 5.15
C LEU A 38 7.32 5.61 4.59
N LEU A 39 8.56 6.04 4.33
CA LEU A 39 9.64 5.15 3.88
C LEU A 39 10.01 4.14 4.96
N THR A 40 10.07 4.57 6.23
CA THR A 40 10.33 3.66 7.36
C THR A 40 9.24 2.59 7.45
N ARG A 41 7.97 2.99 7.35
CA ARG A 41 6.84 2.05 7.33
C ARG A 41 6.90 1.09 6.15
N LEU A 42 7.24 1.58 4.94
CA LEU A 42 7.42 0.71 3.77
C LEU A 42 8.47 -0.39 4.02
N LEU A 43 9.58 -0.04 4.69
CA LEU A 43 10.61 -1.02 5.03
C LEU A 43 10.14 -2.04 6.07
N GLU A 44 9.32 -1.62 7.04
CA GLU A 44 8.67 -2.54 7.98
C GLU A 44 7.78 -3.55 7.23
N GLU A 45 6.91 -3.10 6.32
CA GLU A 45 6.04 -4.00 5.55
C GLU A 45 6.83 -4.97 4.64
N ILE A 46 8.00 -4.54 4.13
CA ILE A 46 8.91 -5.45 3.38
C ILE A 46 9.46 -6.56 4.29
N ILE A 47 9.80 -6.24 5.54
CA ILE A 47 10.27 -7.22 6.52
C ILE A 47 9.11 -8.17 6.89
N GLU A 48 7.90 -7.66 7.07
CA GLU A 48 6.71 -8.47 7.31
C GLU A 48 6.46 -9.43 6.14
N LEU A 49 6.51 -8.95 4.89
CA LEU A 49 6.41 -9.79 3.70
C LEU A 49 7.49 -10.87 3.63
N ALA A 50 8.74 -10.53 3.97
CA ALA A 50 9.86 -11.47 3.94
C ALA A 50 9.75 -12.56 5.03
N THR A 51 9.04 -12.26 6.13
CA THR A 51 8.87 -13.18 7.27
C THR A 51 7.53 -13.90 7.29
N ALA A 52 6.61 -13.54 6.37
CA ALA A 52 5.30 -14.15 6.20
C ALA A 52 5.37 -15.65 5.89
N ARG A 53 4.61 -16.45 6.67
CA ARG A 53 4.68 -17.92 6.63
C ARG A 53 3.59 -18.57 5.80
N THR A 54 2.48 -17.87 5.58
CA THR A 54 1.34 -18.37 4.81
C THR A 54 1.14 -17.54 3.54
N ASP A 55 0.47 -18.11 2.54
CA ASP A 55 0.13 -17.38 1.33
C ASP A 55 -0.91 -16.28 1.57
N GLU A 56 -1.74 -16.44 2.61
CA GLU A 56 -2.66 -15.39 3.06
C GLU A 56 -1.88 -14.19 3.61
N ASP A 57 -0.92 -14.43 4.52
CA ASP A 57 -0.06 -13.38 5.06
C ASP A 57 0.72 -12.70 3.95
N ARG A 58 1.37 -13.46 3.05
CA ARG A 58 2.08 -12.89 1.90
C ARG A 58 1.19 -12.02 1.02
N THR A 59 -0.07 -12.42 0.83
CA THR A 59 -1.03 -11.62 0.04
C THR A 59 -1.35 -10.29 0.73
N LYS A 60 -1.52 -10.29 2.06
CA LYS A 60 -1.72 -9.08 2.86
C LYS A 60 -0.50 -8.18 2.80
N GLU A 61 0.69 -8.71 3.07
CA GLU A 61 1.91 -7.89 3.10
C GLU A 61 2.31 -7.38 1.71
N CYS A 62 2.01 -8.12 0.64
CA CYS A 62 2.13 -7.58 -0.73
C CYS A 62 1.27 -6.32 -0.91
N CYS A 63 0.03 -6.33 -0.39
CA CYS A 63 -0.85 -5.18 -0.48
C CYS A 63 -0.36 -4.02 0.39
N ASP A 64 0.17 -4.29 1.58
CA ASP A 64 0.64 -3.26 2.51
C ASP A 64 1.92 -2.58 1.97
N VAL A 65 2.87 -3.33 1.40
CA VAL A 65 4.02 -2.78 0.65
C VAL A 65 3.55 -1.87 -0.49
N ALA A 66 2.57 -2.33 -1.29
CA ALA A 66 2.06 -1.52 -2.40
C ALA A 66 1.30 -0.28 -1.93
N ASN A 67 0.56 -0.38 -0.83
CA ASN A 67 -0.16 0.73 -0.21
C ASN A 67 0.82 1.80 0.27
N PHE A 68 1.88 1.45 0.99
CA PHE A 68 2.88 2.45 1.40
C PHE A 68 3.63 3.07 0.23
N ALA A 69 3.97 2.30 -0.81
CA ALA A 69 4.54 2.87 -2.03
C ALA A 69 3.58 3.88 -2.68
N MET A 70 2.27 3.58 -2.71
CA MET A 70 1.24 4.49 -3.19
C MET A 70 1.10 5.73 -2.28
N MET A 71 1.15 5.58 -0.95
CA MET A 71 1.08 6.70 0.00
C MET A 71 2.27 7.66 -0.16
N ILE A 72 3.48 7.13 -0.37
CA ILE A 72 4.67 7.94 -0.68
C ILE A 72 4.46 8.73 -1.97
N PHE A 73 3.98 8.06 -3.03
CA PHE A 73 3.67 8.73 -4.29
C PHE A 73 2.61 9.83 -4.10
N ASP A 74 1.55 9.55 -3.35
CA ASP A 74 0.49 10.52 -3.04
C ASP A 74 1.02 11.71 -2.23
N ASN A 75 1.87 11.48 -1.23
CA ASN A 75 2.53 12.54 -0.47
C ASN A 75 3.44 13.42 -1.36
N ILE A 76 4.19 12.82 -2.30
CA ILE A 76 5.06 13.57 -3.23
C ILE A 76 4.24 14.41 -4.21
N ILE A 77 3.15 13.86 -4.77
CA ILE A 77 2.37 14.53 -5.83
C ILE A 77 1.50 15.66 -5.28
N ASN A 78 0.99 15.51 -4.06
CA ASN A 78 0.10 16.50 -3.48
C ASN A 78 0.79 17.46 -2.50
N ASP A 79 2.06 17.20 -2.14
CA ASP A 79 2.89 18.05 -1.26
C ASP A 79 2.18 18.45 0.05
N TRP A 80 1.58 17.46 0.72
CA TRP A 80 0.95 17.62 2.04
C TRP A 80 1.98 17.85 3.14
#